data_AF-A0A537PA47-F1
#
_entry.id   AF-A0A537PA47-F1
#
_cell.length_a   1.000
_cell.length_b   1.000
_cell.length_c   1.000
_cell.angle_alpha   90.00
_cell.angle_beta   90.00
_cell.angle_gamma   90.00
#
_symmetry.space_group_name_H-M   'P 1'
#
loop_
_entity.id
_entity.type
_entity.pdbx_description
1 polymer ?
#
loop_
_entity_poly.entity_id
_entity_poly.type
_entity_poly.pdbx_seq_one_letter_code
_entity_poly.pdbx_strand_id
1 'polypeptide(L)'
;APLAYQLGRGFAMIRKRGKLPGRTVHFTYDLEYGTDTIEIQEDAVAPGQRVVVLDDLVATGGTMQAAIDLIRRRGGDVVAAGCI
;
A
#
# COMPACT_ATOMS: atom_id res chain seq x y z
N ALA A 1 -6.87 8.29 -7.56
CA ALA A 1 -6.04 9.38 -7.00
C ALA A 1 -5.61 10.35 -8.10
N PRO A 2 -5.55 11.68 -7.84
CA PRO A 2 -5.21 12.69 -8.84
C PRO A 2 -3.86 12.48 -9.54
N LEU A 3 -2.80 12.11 -8.80
CA LEU A 3 -1.47 11.92 -9.39
C LEU A 3 -1.43 10.77 -10.40
N ALA A 4 -2.00 9.60 -10.05
CA ALA A 4 -2.05 8.46 -10.96
C ALA A 4 -2.81 8.80 -12.26
N TYR A 5 -3.88 9.59 -12.15
CA TYR A 5 -4.63 10.09 -13.31
C TYR A 5 -3.77 11.03 -14.18
N GLN A 6 -3.10 12.01 -13.59
CA GLN A 6 -2.23 12.93 -14.32
C GLN A 6 -1.05 12.22 -15.01
N LEU A 7 -0.55 11.14 -14.42
CA LEU A 7 0.57 10.36 -14.97
C LEU A 7 0.12 9.25 -15.95
N GLY A 8 -1.18 9.04 -16.15
CA GLY A 8 -1.71 7.94 -16.96
C GLY A 8 -1.35 6.56 -16.42
N ARG A 9 -1.34 6.40 -15.09
CA ARG A 9 -0.96 5.15 -14.39
C ARG A 9 -2.13 4.52 -13.66
N GLY A 10 -2.01 3.22 -13.43
CA GLY A 10 -2.94 2.48 -12.57
C GLY A 10 -2.93 3.00 -11.14
N PHE A 11 -4.05 2.79 -10.44
CA PHE A 11 -4.21 3.18 -9.04
C PHE A 11 -4.81 2.01 -8.27
N ALA A 12 -4.18 1.64 -7.15
CA ALA A 12 -4.66 0.64 -6.22
C ALA A 12 -4.75 1.24 -4.82
N MET A 13 -5.75 0.82 -4.05
CA MET A 13 -5.92 1.26 -2.66
C MET A 13 -5.33 0.22 -1.71
N ILE A 14 -4.64 0.71 -0.68
CA ILE A 14 -4.35 -0.04 0.53
C ILE A 14 -5.31 0.47 1.61
N ARG A 15 -5.99 -0.44 2.31
CA ARG A 15 -7.01 -0.09 3.31
C ARG A 15 -6.89 -0.97 4.52
N LYS A 16 -7.48 -0.55 5.65
CA LYS A 16 -7.65 -1.42 6.81
C LYS A 16 -8.48 -2.65 6.44
N ARG A 17 -8.25 -3.75 7.18
CA ARG A 17 -8.92 -5.04 6.98
C ARG A 17 -10.43 -4.92 6.81
N GLY A 18 -10.97 -5.59 5.80
CA GLY A 18 -12.41 -5.69 5.52
C GLY A 18 -13.02 -4.47 4.83
N LYS A 19 -12.21 -3.52 4.36
CA LYS A 19 -12.70 -2.32 3.64
C LYS A 19 -12.62 -2.43 2.12
N LEU A 20 -11.88 -3.40 1.59
CA LEU A 20 -11.78 -3.65 0.15
C LEU A 20 -12.76 -4.74 -0.27
N PRO A 21 -13.41 -4.62 -1.44
CA PRO A 21 -14.24 -5.68 -2.00
C PRO A 21 -13.38 -6.77 -2.63
N GLY A 22 -13.96 -7.97 -2.75
CA GLY A 22 -13.34 -9.09 -3.46
C GLY A 22 -12.21 -9.76 -2.67
N ARG A 23 -11.30 -10.42 -3.39
CA ARG A 23 -10.16 -11.13 -2.80
C ARG A 23 -9.03 -10.17 -2.46
N THR A 24 -8.58 -10.23 -1.21
CA THR A 24 -7.51 -9.38 -0.70
C THR A 24 -6.40 -10.22 -0.09
N VAL A 25 -5.21 -9.64 -0.05
CA VAL A 25 -4.09 -10.11 0.75
C VAL A 25 -3.89 -9.14 1.91
N HIS A 26 -3.58 -9.67 3.09
CA HIS A 26 -3.45 -8.88 4.32
C HIS A 26 -2.01 -8.88 4.84
N PHE A 27 -1.67 -7.81 5.56
CA PHE A 27 -0.41 -7.68 6.27
C PHE A 27 -0.66 -7.06 7.64
N THR A 28 -0.31 -7.81 8.69
CA THR A 28 -0.38 -7.39 10.08
C THR A 28 0.98 -6.84 10.51
N TYR A 29 0.99 -5.70 11.19
CA TYR A 29 2.19 -5.05 11.69
C TYR A 29 1.99 -4.52 13.10
N ASP A 30 3.09 -4.42 13.83
CA ASP A 30 3.11 -3.99 15.21
C ASP A 30 2.97 -2.46 15.31
N LEU A 31 2.25 -2.01 16.34
CA LEU A 31 2.19 -0.64 16.81
C LEU A 31 2.89 -0.54 18.17
N GLU A 32 3.00 0.68 18.71
CA GLU A 32 3.47 0.85 20.10
C GLU A 32 2.59 0.08 21.10
N TYR A 33 1.27 0.08 20.85
CA TYR A 33 0.30 -0.70 21.62
C TYR A 33 -0.58 -1.51 20.67
N GLY A 34 -0.23 -2.80 20.52
CA GLY A 34 -1.00 -3.77 19.75
C GLY A 34 -0.55 -3.88 18.29
N THR A 35 -1.48 -4.26 17.42
CA THR A 35 -1.21 -4.52 15.99
C THR A 35 -2.33 -3.94 15.15
N ASP A 36 -2.03 -3.54 13.92
CA ASP A 36 -3.05 -3.22 12.91
C ASP A 36 -2.86 -4.10 11.68
N THR A 37 -3.87 -4.15 10.80
CA THR A 37 -3.83 -4.96 9.57
C THR A 37 -4.34 -4.16 8.39
N ILE A 38 -3.49 -4.08 7.36
CA ILE A 38 -3.81 -3.49 6.07
C ILE A 38 -4.00 -4.56 5.00
N GLU A 39 -4.73 -4.22 3.95
CA GLU A 39 -5.09 -5.08 2.84
C GLU A 39 -4.94 -4.36 1.50
N ILE A 40 -4.60 -5.13 0.47
CA ILE A 40 -4.64 -4.75 -0.93
C ILE A 40 -5.33 -5.86 -1.74
N GLN A 41 -5.95 -5.54 -2.87
CA GLN A 41 -6.53 -6.56 -3.77
C GLN A 41 -5.43 -7.48 -4.31
N GLU A 42 -5.72 -8.78 -4.42
CA GLU A 42 -4.72 -9.81 -4.73
C GLU A 42 -4.02 -9.60 -6.09
N ASP A 43 -4.72 -9.01 -7.05
CA ASP A 43 -4.29 -8.72 -8.42
C ASP A 43 -3.79 -7.27 -8.61
N ALA A 44 -3.74 -6.47 -7.55
CA ALA A 44 -3.37 -5.05 -7.64
C ALA A 44 -1.90 -4.81 -8.02
N VAL A 45 -1.02 -5.79 -7.75
CA VAL A 45 0.43 -5.68 -7.99
C VAL A 45 0.91 -6.96 -8.66
N ALA A 46 1.50 -6.80 -9.85
CA ALA A 46 2.21 -7.87 -10.54
C ALA A 46 3.70 -7.92 -10.11
N PRO A 47 4.34 -9.09 -10.11
CA PRO A 47 5.78 -9.19 -9.87
C PRO A 47 6.60 -8.31 -10.83
N GLY A 48 7.58 -7.57 -10.30
CA GLY A 48 8.42 -6.62 -11.03
C GLY A 48 7.74 -5.28 -11.34
N GLN A 49 6.45 -5.10 -10.99
CA GLN A 49 5.76 -3.84 -11.21
C GLN A 49 6.37 -2.74 -10.34
N ARG A 50 6.75 -1.63 -10.97
CA ARG A 50 7.25 -0.44 -10.28
C ARG A 50 6.09 0.32 -9.65
N VAL A 51 6.17 0.59 -8.36
CA VAL A 51 5.10 1.20 -7.55
C VAL A 51 5.63 2.43 -6.81
N VAL A 52 4.82 3.47 -6.75
CA VAL A 52 5.02 4.62 -5.87
C VAL A 52 3.94 4.59 -4.79
N VAL A 53 4.34 4.67 -3.53
CA VAL A 53 3.41 4.76 -2.39
C VAL A 53 3.17 6.23 -2.07
N LEU A 54 1.90 6.61 -1.89
CA LEU A 54 1.53 7.98 -1.58
C LEU A 54 0.57 8.00 -0.40
N ASP A 55 0.78 8.98 0.48
CA ASP A 55 -0.15 9.31 1.56
C ASP A 55 -0.32 10.84 1.63
N ASP A 56 -1.27 11.31 2.42
CA ASP A 56 -1.43 12.75 2.67
C ASP A 56 -0.40 13.26 3.68
N LEU A 57 -0.20 12.56 4.79
CA LEU A 57 0.70 12.93 5.86
C LEU A 57 1.40 11.70 6.45
N VAL A 58 2.70 11.83 6.73
CA VAL A 58 3.46 10.82 7.48
C VAL A 58 3.62 11.26 8.93
N ALA A 59 3.05 10.47 9.85
CA ALA A 59 3.26 10.65 11.29
C ALA A 59 4.48 9.84 11.76
N THR A 60 4.29 8.59 12.18
CA THR A 60 5.38 7.68 12.56
C THR A 60 5.97 6.91 11.37
N GLY A 61 5.31 6.94 10.21
CA GLY A 61 5.67 6.15 9.04
C GLY A 61 5.27 4.68 9.09
N GLY A 62 4.72 4.19 10.21
CA GLY A 62 4.39 2.76 10.37
C GLY A 62 3.43 2.22 9.30
N THR A 63 2.38 2.97 8.97
CA THR A 63 1.42 2.58 7.92
C THR A 63 2.06 2.57 6.53
N MET A 64 2.91 3.55 6.22
CA MET A 64 3.61 3.62 4.94
C MET A 64 4.63 2.49 4.81
N GLN A 65 5.37 2.18 5.87
CA GLN A 65 6.31 1.05 5.92
C GLN A 65 5.56 -0.28 5.73
N ALA A 66 4.43 -0.47 6.42
CA ALA A 66 3.60 -1.66 6.26
C ALA A 66 3.10 -1.82 4.81
N ALA A 67 2.69 -0.73 4.16
CA ALA A 67 2.28 -0.73 2.76
C ALA A 67 3.42 -1.14 1.83
N ILE A 68 4.63 -0.59 2.04
CA ILE A 68 5.84 -0.93 1.27
C ILE A 68 6.16 -2.42 1.41
N ASP A 69 6.14 -2.96 2.62
CA ASP A 69 6.46 -4.36 2.88
C ASP A 69 5.43 -5.30 2.27
N LEU A 70 4.14 -4.95 2.33
CA LEU A 70 3.08 -5.69 1.65
C LEU A 70 3.30 -5.73 0.13
N ILE A 71 3.60 -4.59 -0.51
CA ILE A 71 3.86 -4.52 -1.96
C ILE A 71 5.08 -5.36 -2.34
N ARG A 72 6.18 -5.27 -1.58
CA ARG A 72 7.40 -6.04 -1.82
C ARG A 72 7.18 -7.55 -1.67
N ARG A 73 6.39 -7.97 -0.68
CA ARG A 73 5.98 -9.38 -0.52
C ARG A 73 5.16 -9.92 -1.70
N ARG A 74 4.47 -9.04 -2.43
CA ARG A 74 3.76 -9.36 -3.68
C ARG A 74 4.67 -9.30 -4.92
N GLY A 75 5.96 -9.06 -4.74
CA GLY A 75 6.95 -8.98 -5.80
C GLY A 75 7.01 -7.61 -6.49
N GLY A 76 6.31 -6.60 -5.97
CA GLY A 76 6.39 -5.23 -6.50
C GLY A 76 7.71 -4.54 -6.12
N ASP A 77 8.19 -3.69 -7.02
CA ASP A 77 9.35 -2.82 -6.80
C ASP A 77 8.89 -1.43 -6.36
N VAL A 78 8.99 -1.14 -5.06
CA VAL A 78 8.64 0.19 -4.55
C VAL A 78 9.81 1.15 -4.81
N VAL A 79 9.62 2.02 -5.80
CA VAL A 79 10.67 2.94 -6.28
C VAL A 79 10.69 4.29 -5.57
N ALA A 80 9.59 4.67 -4.95
CA ALA A 80 9.47 5.88 -4.16
C ALA A 80 8.30 5.79 -3.18
N ALA A 81 8.39 6.57 -2.11
CA ALA A 81 7.27 6.89 -1.23
C ALA A 81 7.22 8.40 -1.04
N GLY A 82 6.03 8.99 -0.99
CA GLY A 82 5.85 10.43 -0.84
C GLY A 82 4.62 10.79 -0.02
N CYS A 83 4.68 11.93 0.65
CA CYS A 83 3.55 12.59 1.29
C CYS A 83 3.48 14.06 0.86
N ILE A 84 2.37 14.72 1.18
CA ILE A 84 2.20 16.16 0.92
C ILE A 84 2.94 16.96 1.99
#